data_AF-A0A940Q4N7-F1
#
_entry.id   AF-A0A940Q4N7-F1
#
_cell.length_a   1.000
_cell.length_b   1.000
_cell.length_c   1.000
_cell.angle_alpha   90.00
_cell.angle_beta   90.00
_cell.angle_gamma   90.00
#
_symmetry.space_group_name_H-M   'P 1'
#
loop_
_entity.id
_entity.type
_entity.pdbx_description
1 polymer ?
#
loop_
_entity_poly.entity_id
_entity_poly.type
_entity_poly.pdbx_seq_one_letter_code
_entity_poly.pdbx_strand_id
1 'polypeptide(L)'
;MKKIFTYLTMAALAVTMLSGCDRDASEANTLSGRWTGYISTYYYDRWGLTGEDYRTTIEFVQRDNYGGTGYEVDYDINDPWGSYYYSPLEWEVRNGVIHIFYTYDRYSVEIYRYTLNSSHFSGLMDDGTRRDIEFSLDYIGSVDWARYRYGGSWRTRSVEESDSTDIVVNGESVATGAFARAIKAQQE
;
A
#
# COMPACT_ATOMS: atom_id res chain seq x y z
N MET A 1 -19.65 57.88 9.03
CA MET A 1 -18.77 56.76 9.45
C MET A 1 -19.22 55.47 8.78
N LYS A 2 -18.22 54.66 8.38
CA LYS A 2 -18.24 53.22 8.03
C LYS A 2 -18.97 52.76 6.76
N LYS A 3 -18.23 52.64 5.64
CA LYS A 3 -18.37 51.57 4.61
C LYS A 3 -17.05 51.39 3.83
N ILE A 4 -15.99 50.82 4.42
CA ILE A 4 -14.75 50.45 3.70
C ILE A 4 -14.31 48.98 3.99
N PHE A 5 -15.05 48.20 4.78
CA PHE A 5 -14.58 46.88 5.24
C PHE A 5 -15.37 45.68 4.67
N THR A 6 -15.50 45.54 3.36
CA THR A 6 -16.19 44.35 2.80
C THR A 6 -15.51 43.70 1.59
N TYR A 7 -14.32 44.14 1.16
CA TYR A 7 -13.63 43.52 0.02
C TYR A 7 -12.35 42.74 0.36
N LEU A 8 -11.98 42.62 1.65
CA LEU A 8 -10.73 41.94 2.04
C LEU A 8 -10.88 40.43 2.34
N THR A 9 -12.09 39.88 2.40
CA THR A 9 -12.33 38.51 2.90
C THR A 9 -12.37 37.43 1.82
N MET A 10 -12.47 37.78 0.52
CA MET A 10 -12.45 36.78 -0.57
C MET A 10 -11.05 36.46 -1.12
N ALA A 11 -9.99 37.14 -0.65
CA ALA A 11 -8.62 36.87 -1.10
C ALA A 11 -7.88 35.83 -0.23
N ALA A 12 -8.46 35.38 0.89
CA ALA A 12 -7.78 34.48 1.84
C ALA A 12 -7.92 32.97 1.52
N LEU A 13 -8.75 32.59 0.54
CA LEU A 13 -8.97 31.18 0.17
C LEU A 13 -8.06 30.68 -0.97
N ALA A 14 -7.27 31.56 -1.59
CA ALA A 14 -6.39 31.19 -2.71
C ALA A 14 -4.95 30.86 -2.28
N VAL A 15 -4.56 31.12 -1.03
CA VAL A 15 -3.16 30.97 -0.57
C VAL A 15 -2.84 29.55 -0.07
N THR A 16 -3.84 28.74 0.27
CA THR A 16 -3.62 27.34 0.71
C THR A 16 -3.25 26.39 -0.43
N MET A 17 -3.62 26.73 -1.67
CA MET A 17 -3.35 25.89 -2.86
C MET A 17 -1.89 25.99 -3.33
N LEU A 18 -1.23 27.11 -3.08
CA LEU A 18 0.17 27.34 -3.51
C LEU A 18 1.19 26.69 -2.56
N SER A 19 0.83 26.48 -1.29
CA SER A 19 1.66 25.71 -0.33
C SER A 19 1.53 24.19 -0.48
N GLY A 20 0.51 23.71 -1.19
CA GLY A 20 0.26 22.28 -1.39
C GLY A 20 1.29 21.63 -2.31
N CYS A 21 1.67 22.26 -3.42
CA CYS A 21 2.66 21.70 -4.35
C CYS A 21 4.03 21.45 -3.68
N ASP A 22 4.53 22.39 -2.88
CA ASP A 22 5.82 22.19 -2.21
C ASP A 22 5.73 21.18 -1.06
N ARG A 23 4.58 21.15 -0.37
CA ARG A 23 4.34 20.22 0.74
C ARG A 23 4.16 18.79 0.24
N ASP A 24 3.27 18.57 -0.72
CA ASP A 24 2.98 17.26 -1.30
C ASP A 24 4.26 16.67 -1.91
N ALA A 25 5.09 17.49 -2.56
CA ALA A 25 6.38 17.03 -3.08
C ALA A 25 7.37 16.62 -1.97
N SER A 26 7.41 17.35 -0.85
CA SER A 26 8.23 16.99 0.31
C SER A 26 7.73 15.71 1.00
N GLU A 27 6.41 15.54 1.08
CA GLU A 27 5.77 14.33 1.60
C GLU A 27 6.08 13.12 0.69
N ALA A 28 5.92 13.28 -0.63
CA ALA A 28 6.27 12.25 -1.62
C ALA A 28 7.76 11.86 -1.53
N ASN A 29 8.66 12.82 -1.34
CA ASN A 29 10.08 12.55 -1.16
C ASN A 29 10.37 11.75 0.11
N THR A 30 9.68 12.07 1.21
CA THR A 30 9.83 11.34 2.49
C THR A 30 9.23 9.94 2.41
N LEU A 31 8.13 9.78 1.66
CA LEU A 31 7.43 8.51 1.46
C LEU A 31 8.27 7.54 0.63
N SER A 32 9.05 8.05 -0.32
CA SER A 32 9.92 7.25 -1.20
C SER A 32 10.83 6.34 -0.38
N GLY A 33 10.64 5.03 -0.49
CA GLY A 33 11.30 4.08 0.37
C GLY A 33 10.51 2.79 0.59
N ARG A 34 10.98 1.98 1.53
CA ARG A 34 10.35 0.70 1.89
C ARG A 34 9.86 0.76 3.33
N TRP A 35 8.65 0.29 3.53
CA TRP A 35 7.95 0.35 4.79
C TRP A 35 7.36 -1.01 5.10
N THR A 36 7.51 -1.50 6.32
CA THR A 36 6.91 -2.77 6.74
C THR A 36 6.23 -2.64 8.08
N GLY A 37 5.15 -3.38 8.27
CA GLY A 37 4.43 -3.38 9.53
C GLY A 37 3.05 -3.99 9.38
N TYR A 38 2.10 -3.39 10.07
CA TYR A 38 0.76 -3.94 10.24
C TYR A 38 -0.31 -2.98 9.73
N ILE A 39 -1.38 -3.56 9.18
CA ILE A 39 -2.62 -2.90 8.79
C ILE A 39 -3.76 -3.59 9.56
N SER A 40 -4.49 -2.83 10.38
CA SER A 40 -5.54 -3.33 11.27
C SER A 40 -6.70 -3.94 10.50
N THR A 41 -7.21 -5.10 10.93
CA THR A 41 -8.43 -5.77 10.43
C THR A 41 -8.46 -6.12 8.95
N TYR A 42 -7.53 -5.59 8.15
CA TYR A 42 -7.46 -5.70 6.70
C TYR A 42 -7.43 -7.16 6.22
N TYR A 43 -6.63 -8.00 6.90
CA TYR A 43 -6.46 -9.38 6.48
C TYR A 43 -7.73 -10.23 6.63
N TYR A 44 -8.45 -10.00 7.72
CA TYR A 44 -9.72 -10.65 7.97
C TYR A 44 -10.79 -10.13 7.01
N ASP A 45 -10.88 -8.82 6.84
CA ASP A 45 -11.92 -8.20 6.02
C ASP A 45 -11.77 -8.54 4.53
N ARG A 46 -10.53 -8.58 4.03
CA ARG A 46 -10.25 -8.79 2.60
C ARG A 46 -10.13 -10.26 2.22
N TRP A 47 -9.51 -11.09 3.06
CA TRP A 47 -9.21 -12.49 2.74
C TRP A 47 -9.81 -13.50 3.73
N GLY A 48 -10.52 -13.06 4.76
CA GLY A 48 -11.03 -13.96 5.81
C GLY A 48 -9.92 -14.58 6.67
N LEU A 49 -8.70 -14.06 6.59
CA LEU A 49 -7.54 -14.58 7.31
C LEU A 49 -7.53 -14.05 8.75
N THR A 50 -7.42 -14.96 9.71
CA THR A 50 -7.44 -14.65 11.14
C THR A 50 -6.05 -14.81 11.76
N GLY A 51 -5.77 -14.03 12.81
CA GLY A 51 -4.49 -14.02 13.52
C GLY A 51 -3.75 -12.68 13.40
N GLU A 52 -2.65 -12.55 14.14
CA GLU A 52 -1.74 -11.39 14.13
C GLU A 52 -0.46 -11.65 13.33
N ASP A 53 -0.40 -12.80 12.65
CA ASP A 53 0.78 -13.28 11.94
C ASP A 53 0.94 -12.67 10.54
N TYR A 54 0.11 -11.70 10.16
CA TYR A 54 0.18 -11.08 8.84
C TYR A 54 0.83 -9.70 8.88
N ARG A 55 1.75 -9.48 7.93
CA ARG A 55 2.44 -8.20 7.75
C ARG A 55 2.42 -7.78 6.29
N THR A 56 2.53 -6.47 6.11
CA THR A 56 2.74 -5.85 4.80
C THR A 56 4.18 -5.35 4.68
N THR A 57 4.69 -5.36 3.46
CA THR A 57 5.82 -4.55 3.05
C THR A 57 5.49 -3.82 1.76
N ILE A 58 5.58 -2.49 1.78
CA ILE A 58 5.32 -1.63 0.63
C ILE A 58 6.57 -0.84 0.26
N GLU A 59 6.90 -0.80 -1.03
CA GLU A 59 7.93 0.05 -1.61
C GLU A 59 7.31 1.11 -2.51
N PHE A 60 7.54 2.38 -2.15
CA PHE A 60 7.21 3.53 -2.97
C PHE A 60 8.46 3.96 -3.75
N VAL A 61 8.44 3.75 -5.07
CA VAL A 61 9.48 4.18 -6.00
C VAL A 61 9.05 5.47 -6.68
N GLN A 62 9.60 6.59 -6.22
CA GLN A 62 9.31 7.91 -6.79
C GLN A 62 9.79 8.01 -8.25
N ARG A 63 8.93 8.54 -9.12
CA ARG A 63 9.20 8.75 -10.56
C ARG A 63 9.09 10.21 -10.98
N ASP A 64 8.30 10.99 -10.25
CA ASP A 64 8.17 12.43 -10.42
C ASP A 64 8.05 13.12 -9.04
N ASN A 65 7.76 14.42 -9.02
CA ASN A 65 7.73 15.20 -7.79
C ASN A 65 6.65 14.77 -6.80
N TYR A 66 5.58 14.13 -7.26
CA TYR A 66 4.39 13.86 -6.46
C TYR A 66 4.08 12.38 -6.35
N GLY A 67 4.63 11.55 -7.23
CA GLY A 67 4.23 10.16 -7.31
C GLY A 67 5.23 9.24 -7.99
N GLY A 68 4.76 8.04 -8.26
CA GLY A 68 5.51 7.04 -8.97
C GLY A 68 4.85 5.68 -8.96
N THR A 69 5.70 4.66 -8.91
CA THR A 69 5.32 3.25 -8.98
C THR A 69 5.71 2.56 -7.68
N GLY A 70 5.32 1.32 -7.50
CA GLY A 70 5.73 0.56 -6.34
C GLY A 70 5.23 -0.86 -6.35
N TYR A 71 5.47 -1.52 -5.23
CA TYR A 71 5.01 -2.87 -4.98
C TYR A 71 4.63 -3.01 -3.51
N GLU A 72 3.62 -3.81 -3.26
CA GLU A 72 3.26 -4.27 -1.94
C GLU A 72 3.32 -5.78 -1.89
N VAL A 73 3.70 -6.31 -0.74
CA VAL A 73 3.50 -7.70 -0.40
C VAL A 73 2.92 -7.87 0.99
N ASP A 74 1.79 -8.55 1.04
CA ASP A 74 1.18 -9.06 2.26
C ASP A 74 1.64 -10.49 2.47
N TYR A 75 2.04 -10.86 3.68
CA TYR A 75 2.58 -12.20 3.95
C TYR A 75 2.35 -12.66 5.38
N ASP A 76 2.33 -13.98 5.55
CA ASP A 76 2.42 -14.63 6.86
C ASP A 76 3.88 -14.56 7.36
N ILE A 77 4.11 -13.99 8.55
CA ILE A 77 5.46 -13.86 9.14
C ILE A 77 6.11 -15.22 9.41
N ASN A 78 5.32 -16.28 9.57
CA ASN A 78 5.80 -17.64 9.80
C ASN A 78 6.15 -18.36 8.50
N ASP A 79 5.62 -17.91 7.36
CA ASP A 79 6.01 -18.38 6.02
C ASP A 79 6.05 -17.25 4.98
N PRO A 80 7.01 -16.30 5.10
CA PRO A 80 7.02 -15.07 4.30
C PRO A 80 7.18 -15.27 2.80
N TRP A 81 7.54 -16.48 2.34
CA TRP A 81 7.77 -16.78 0.92
C TRP A 81 6.88 -17.92 0.40
N GLY A 82 6.12 -18.58 1.26
CA GLY A 82 5.17 -19.64 0.90
C GLY A 82 3.71 -19.29 1.18
N SER A 83 3.44 -18.16 1.83
CA SER A 83 2.10 -17.59 1.99
C SER A 83 2.15 -16.07 1.86
N TYR A 84 1.86 -15.57 0.66
CA TYR A 84 1.89 -14.13 0.37
C TYR A 84 0.89 -13.72 -0.72
N TYR A 85 0.63 -12.41 -0.79
CA TYR A 85 -0.05 -11.71 -1.88
C TYR A 85 0.82 -10.55 -2.37
N TYR A 86 1.20 -10.53 -3.65
CA TYR A 86 2.06 -9.54 -4.29
C TYR A 86 1.25 -8.63 -5.22
N SER A 87 1.39 -7.32 -5.04
CA SER A 87 0.57 -6.33 -5.74
C SER A 87 1.43 -5.17 -6.28
N PRO A 88 1.54 -4.99 -7.60
CA PRO A 88 2.13 -3.79 -8.17
C PRO A 88 1.17 -2.59 -8.09
N LEU A 89 1.71 -1.43 -7.78
CA LEU A 89 0.94 -0.20 -7.55
C LEU A 89 1.50 1.02 -8.28
N GLU A 90 0.63 1.98 -8.50
CA GLU A 90 0.92 3.37 -8.83
C GLU A 90 0.49 4.25 -7.65
N TRP A 91 1.19 5.35 -7.40
CA TRP A 91 0.84 6.24 -6.29
C TRP A 91 1.10 7.71 -6.61
N GLU A 92 0.37 8.59 -5.94
CA GLU A 92 0.55 10.04 -5.97
C GLU A 92 0.17 10.67 -4.62
N VAL A 93 0.89 11.71 -4.22
CA VAL A 93 0.50 12.61 -3.14
C VAL A 93 -0.21 13.81 -3.76
N ARG A 94 -1.45 14.04 -3.34
CA ARG A 94 -2.24 15.17 -3.80
C ARG A 94 -3.11 15.71 -2.68
N ASN A 95 -2.96 17.01 -2.39
CA ASN A 95 -3.72 17.71 -1.36
C ASN A 95 -3.57 17.07 0.03
N GLY A 96 -2.36 16.61 0.39
CA GLY A 96 -2.09 15.94 1.66
C GLY A 96 -2.71 14.54 1.82
N VAL A 97 -3.15 13.92 0.73
CA VAL A 97 -3.65 12.54 0.67
C VAL A 97 -2.73 11.73 -0.25
N ILE A 98 -2.36 10.53 0.18
CA ILE A 98 -1.63 9.58 -0.69
C ILE A 98 -2.69 8.70 -1.36
N HIS A 99 -2.78 8.77 -2.68
CA HIS A 99 -3.63 7.89 -3.47
C HIS A 99 -2.78 6.74 -4.02
N ILE A 100 -3.26 5.52 -3.84
CA ILE A 100 -2.62 4.30 -4.35
C ILE A 100 -3.62 3.63 -5.30
N PHE A 101 -3.14 3.19 -6.46
CA PHE A 101 -3.89 2.36 -7.39
C PHE A 101 -3.17 1.03 -7.60
N TYR A 102 -3.81 -0.07 -7.22
CA TYR A 102 -3.28 -1.41 -7.41
C TYR A 102 -3.61 -1.89 -8.81
N THR A 103 -2.58 -2.03 -9.64
CA THR A 103 -2.74 -2.17 -11.09
C THR A 103 -3.29 -3.54 -11.51
N TYR A 104 -2.99 -4.61 -10.77
CA TYR A 104 -3.52 -5.95 -11.05
C TYR A 104 -4.95 -6.11 -10.56
N ASP A 105 -5.24 -5.67 -9.33
CA ASP A 105 -6.56 -5.76 -8.71
C ASP A 105 -7.56 -4.71 -9.20
N ARG A 106 -7.06 -3.61 -9.77
CA ARG A 106 -7.84 -2.48 -10.30
C ARG A 106 -8.72 -1.79 -9.25
N TYR A 107 -8.20 -1.57 -8.05
CA TYR A 107 -8.85 -0.76 -7.02
C TYR A 107 -7.90 0.32 -6.48
N SER A 108 -8.49 1.31 -5.81
CA SER A 108 -7.78 2.42 -5.21
C SER A 108 -7.86 2.40 -3.69
N VAL A 109 -6.81 2.87 -3.05
CA VAL A 109 -6.74 3.15 -1.62
C VAL A 109 -6.37 4.62 -1.43
N GLU A 110 -6.99 5.27 -0.45
CA GLU A 110 -6.62 6.60 -0.01
C GLU A 110 -6.02 6.52 1.40
N ILE A 111 -4.85 7.13 1.60
CA ILE A 111 -4.21 7.28 2.91
C ILE A 111 -4.29 8.75 3.35
N TYR A 112 -4.84 8.97 4.53
CA TYR A 112 -5.09 10.31 5.08
C TYR A 112 -4.81 10.35 6.58
N ARG A 113 -4.71 11.58 7.11
CA ARG A 113 -4.44 11.85 8.54
C ARG A 113 -3.22 11.07 9.07
N TYR A 114 -2.19 10.98 8.23
CA TYR A 114 -0.99 10.20 8.51
C TYR A 114 0.11 11.03 9.19
N THR A 115 0.99 10.34 9.89
CA THR A 115 2.29 10.84 10.35
C THR A 115 3.37 10.12 9.56
N LEU A 116 4.26 10.90 8.94
CA LEU A 116 5.36 10.38 8.12
C LEU A 116 6.65 11.10 8.52
N ASN A 117 7.68 10.31 8.81
CA ASN A 117 9.03 10.79 9.06
C ASN A 117 10.05 9.77 8.54
N SER A 118 11.35 9.99 8.75
CA SER A 118 12.41 9.14 8.21
C SER A 118 12.42 7.68 8.70
N SER A 119 11.66 7.32 9.74
CA SER A 119 11.65 5.98 10.31
C SER A 119 10.26 5.38 10.53
N HIS A 120 9.21 6.19 10.60
CA HIS A 120 7.85 5.72 10.86
C HIS A 120 6.85 6.34 9.91
N PHE A 121 5.88 5.52 9.49
CA PHE A 121 4.75 5.88 8.67
C PHE A 121 3.48 5.23 9.24
N SER A 122 2.57 6.03 9.77
CA SER A 122 1.31 5.55 10.37
C SER A 122 0.15 6.47 10.03
N GLY A 123 -1.07 5.95 10.03
CA GLY A 123 -2.23 6.75 9.65
C GLY A 123 -3.47 5.91 9.42
N LEU A 124 -4.39 6.47 8.64
CA LEU A 124 -5.63 5.84 8.23
C LEU A 124 -5.62 5.59 6.73
N MET A 125 -6.22 4.48 6.32
CA MET A 125 -6.50 4.16 4.93
C MET A 125 -7.98 3.84 4.71
N ASP A 126 -8.49 4.10 3.52
CA ASP A 126 -9.79 3.66 3.02
C ASP A 126 -9.59 2.93 1.69
N ASP A 127 -10.02 1.68 1.62
CA ASP A 127 -9.93 0.79 0.46
C ASP A 127 -11.16 0.87 -0.47
N GLY A 128 -11.95 1.93 -0.33
CA GLY A 128 -13.21 2.14 -1.04
C GLY A 128 -14.43 1.62 -0.28
N THR A 129 -14.23 1.05 0.90
CA THR A 129 -15.32 0.56 1.77
C THR A 129 -15.87 1.62 2.71
N ARG A 130 -15.32 2.84 2.74
CA ARG A 130 -15.69 3.93 3.67
C ARG A 130 -15.44 3.57 5.14
N ARG A 131 -14.37 2.81 5.38
CA ARG A 131 -13.92 2.42 6.72
C ARG A 131 -12.54 3.00 6.95
N ASP A 132 -12.34 3.54 8.15
CA ASP A 132 -11.03 3.97 8.61
C ASP A 132 -10.25 2.71 9.05
N ILE A 133 -9.23 2.33 8.28
CA ILE A 133 -8.34 1.21 8.56
C ILE A 133 -7.01 1.80 9.07
N GLU A 134 -6.59 1.44 10.28
CA GLU A 134 -5.36 1.93 10.86
C GLU A 134 -4.14 1.15 10.34
N PHE A 135 -3.02 1.84 10.13
CA PHE A 135 -1.75 1.19 9.82
C PHE A 135 -0.59 1.82 10.58
N SER A 136 0.46 1.01 10.79
CA SER A 136 1.73 1.46 11.37
C SER A 136 2.88 0.67 10.74
N LEU A 137 3.77 1.39 10.08
CA LEU A 137 4.89 0.84 9.33
C LEU A 137 6.21 1.51 9.75
N ASP A 138 7.26 0.71 9.77
CA ASP A 138 8.63 1.14 10.01
C ASP A 138 9.42 1.14 8.70
N TYR A 139 10.28 2.13 8.55
CA TYR A 139 11.20 2.19 7.40
C TYR A 139 12.21 1.04 7.45
N ILE A 140 12.45 0.39 6.31
CA ILE A 140 13.43 -0.69 6.18
C ILE A 140 14.46 -0.48 5.06
N GLY A 141 15.64 -1.06 5.28
CA GLY A 141 16.81 -0.84 4.43
C GLY A 141 16.88 -1.67 3.14
N SER A 142 16.24 -2.85 3.07
CA SER A 142 16.27 -3.72 1.88
C SER A 142 15.14 -4.77 1.88
N VAL A 143 14.63 -5.10 0.70
CA VAL A 143 13.66 -6.16 0.43
C VAL A 143 14.10 -6.94 -0.80
N ASP A 144 14.03 -8.27 -0.76
CA ASP A 144 14.35 -9.15 -1.89
C ASP A 144 13.08 -9.47 -2.71
N TRP A 145 12.68 -8.53 -3.57
CA TRP A 145 11.46 -8.66 -4.39
C TRP A 145 11.47 -9.84 -5.37
N ALA A 146 12.65 -10.38 -5.71
CA ALA A 146 12.74 -11.51 -6.62
C ALA A 146 12.06 -12.76 -6.05
N ARG A 147 11.99 -12.88 -4.71
CA ARG A 147 11.30 -13.99 -4.02
C ARG A 147 9.80 -13.97 -4.21
N TYR A 148 9.23 -12.78 -4.42
CA TYR A 148 7.79 -12.58 -4.56
C TYR A 148 7.34 -12.60 -6.03
N ARG A 149 8.10 -11.96 -6.93
CA ARG A 149 7.71 -11.81 -8.35
C ARG A 149 7.75 -13.11 -9.16
N TYR A 150 8.77 -13.94 -8.92
CA TYR A 150 9.09 -15.09 -9.77
C TYR A 150 8.77 -16.44 -9.11
N GLY A 151 7.66 -16.50 -8.36
CA GLY A 151 7.20 -17.70 -7.65
C GLY A 151 7.60 -19.00 -8.36
N GLY A 152 8.42 -19.81 -7.68
CA GLY A 152 8.65 -21.21 -8.06
C GLY A 152 9.90 -21.57 -8.89
N SER A 153 10.60 -20.67 -9.59
CA SER A 153 11.74 -21.13 -10.44
C SER A 153 12.93 -21.71 -9.65
N TRP A 154 13.03 -21.44 -8.35
CA TRP A 154 14.12 -21.93 -7.50
C TRP A 154 13.69 -23.03 -6.51
N ARG A 155 12.41 -23.43 -6.51
CA ARG A 155 11.91 -24.53 -5.67
C ARG A 155 11.93 -25.85 -6.45
N THR A 156 13.12 -26.36 -6.75
CA THR A 156 13.27 -27.83 -6.86
C THR A 156 13.15 -28.41 -5.46
N ARG A 157 11.96 -28.84 -5.04
CA ARG A 157 11.80 -29.84 -3.98
C ARG A 157 10.43 -30.51 -3.98
N SER A 158 10.51 -31.81 -4.27
CA SER A 158 9.69 -32.94 -3.82
C SER A 158 8.20 -32.95 -4.14
N VAL A 159 7.86 -33.97 -4.92
CA VAL A 159 6.55 -34.55 -5.22
C VAL A 159 5.93 -35.10 -3.94
N GLU A 160 5.32 -34.23 -3.14
CA GLU A 160 4.22 -34.53 -2.20
C GLU A 160 3.29 -33.30 -2.25
N GLU A 161 2.55 -33.18 -3.34
CA GLU A 161 1.09 -33.26 -3.32
C GLU A 161 0.39 -32.03 -2.67
N SER A 162 -0.02 -31.10 -3.55
CA SER A 162 -1.40 -30.59 -3.65
C SER A 162 -1.88 -29.30 -2.94
N ASP A 163 -1.05 -28.52 -2.24
CA ASP A 163 -1.53 -27.26 -1.61
C ASP A 163 -0.86 -25.96 -2.10
N SER A 164 0.17 -26.04 -2.96
CA SER A 164 0.79 -24.85 -3.58
C SER A 164 -0.06 -24.35 -4.74
N THR A 165 -1.09 -23.59 -4.42
CA THR A 165 -2.03 -23.03 -5.38
C THR A 165 -1.57 -21.66 -5.85
N ASP A 166 -0.45 -21.59 -6.57
CA ASP A 166 0.03 -20.29 -7.06
C ASP A 166 -1.01 -19.65 -8.00
N ILE A 167 -1.30 -18.36 -7.77
CA ILE A 167 -2.11 -17.52 -8.65
C ILE A 167 -1.15 -16.65 -9.44
N VAL A 168 -1.25 -16.72 -10.77
CA VAL A 168 -0.37 -15.98 -11.69
C VAL A 168 -1.18 -14.96 -12.47
N VAL A 169 -0.71 -13.71 -12.51
CA VAL A 169 -1.26 -12.64 -13.35
C VAL A 169 -0.13 -12.11 -14.23
N ASN A 170 -0.37 -12.03 -15.54
CA ASN A 170 0.61 -11.53 -16.51
C ASN A 170 2.00 -12.22 -16.46
N GLY A 171 2.05 -13.48 -16.03
CA GLY A 171 3.29 -14.27 -15.91
C GLY A 171 4.06 -14.05 -14.60
N GLU A 172 3.55 -13.25 -13.66
CA GLU A 172 4.11 -13.06 -12.33
C GLU A 172 3.27 -13.79 -11.28
N SER A 173 3.93 -14.34 -10.25
CA SER A 173 3.25 -14.95 -9.11
C SER A 173 2.66 -13.86 -8.23
N VAL A 174 1.34 -13.85 -8.10
CA VAL A 174 0.58 -12.84 -7.35
C VAL A 174 0.11 -13.38 -6.00
N ALA A 175 -0.18 -14.66 -5.87
CA ALA A 175 -0.58 -15.22 -4.58
C ALA A 175 -0.12 -16.66 -4.41
N THR A 176 0.17 -17.05 -3.17
CA THR A 176 0.42 -18.45 -2.79
C THR A 176 -0.08 -18.70 -1.36
N GLY A 177 -0.09 -19.97 -0.92
CA GLY A 177 -0.46 -20.34 0.44
C GLY A 177 -1.87 -19.90 0.84
N ALA A 178 -2.01 -19.26 2.01
CA ALA A 178 -3.31 -18.89 2.57
C ALA A 178 -4.05 -17.85 1.72
N PHE A 179 -3.31 -16.87 1.16
CA PHE A 179 -3.86 -15.83 0.30
C PHE A 179 -4.47 -16.41 -0.99
N ALA A 180 -3.76 -17.34 -1.63
CA ALA A 180 -4.28 -17.98 -2.83
C ALA A 180 -5.54 -18.82 -2.57
N ARG A 181 -5.59 -19.55 -1.46
CA ARG A 181 -6.79 -20.29 -1.04
C ARG A 181 -7.97 -19.35 -0.80
N ALA A 182 -7.74 -18.22 -0.12
CA ALA A 182 -8.78 -17.22 0.13
C ALA A 182 -9.37 -16.66 -1.17
N ILE A 183 -8.53 -16.31 -2.15
CA ILE A 183 -8.99 -15.78 -3.44
C ILE A 183 -9.84 -16.80 -4.20
N LYS A 184 -9.42 -18.07 -4.21
CA LYS A 184 -10.19 -19.13 -4.88
C LYS A 184 -11.57 -19.34 -4.25
N ALA A 185 -11.64 -19.35 -2.92
CA ALA A 185 -12.90 -19.50 -2.20
C ALA A 185 -13.89 -18.36 -2.45
N GLN A 186 -13.42 -17.17 -2.85
CA GLN A 186 -14.28 -16.03 -3.21
C GLN A 186 -14.85 -16.11 -4.65
N GLN A 187 -14.37 -17.05 -5.47
CA GLN A 187 -14.81 -17.22 -6.87
C GLN A 187 -15.85 -18.34 -7.05
N GLU A 188 -16.14 -19.10 -5.99
CA GLU A 188 -17.15 -20.17 -5.94
C GLU A 188 -18.50 -19.66 -5.43
#